data_AF-A0A3P5X1K8-F1
#
_entry.id   AF-A0A3P5X1K8-F1
#
_cell.length_a   1.000
_cell.length_b   1.000
_cell.length_c   1.000
_cell.angle_alpha   90.00
_cell.angle_beta   90.00
_cell.angle_gamma   90.00
#
_symmetry.space_group_name_H-M   'P 1'
#
loop_
_entity.id
_entity.type
_entity.pdbx_description
1 polymer ?
#
loop_
_entity_poly.entity_id
_entity_poly.type
_entity_poly.pdbx_seq_one_letter_code
_entity_poly.pdbx_strand_id
1 'polypeptide(L)'
;MGMEEKIKKELNQLNTEKTEEILESFTNFKQYLAEKVSKGESLGLSDEQLAKTTEIAANYLAKHEEPRNREEKVLKELWKAGSKEEQHTLAHMLLKMVREA
;
A
#
# COMPACT_ATOMS: atom_id res chain seq x y z
N MET A 1 -37.61 -12.58 14.76
CA MET A 1 -36.13 -12.43 14.83
C MET A 1 -35.78 -11.80 16.17
N GLY A 2 -34.94 -12.47 16.95
CA GLY A 2 -34.46 -11.95 18.24
C GLY A 2 -33.50 -10.79 18.05
N MET A 3 -33.42 -9.90 19.04
CA MET A 3 -32.54 -8.72 19.01
C MET A 3 -31.06 -9.10 18.79
N GLU A 4 -30.63 -10.25 19.33
CA GLU A 4 -29.27 -10.79 19.13
C GLU A 4 -28.97 -11.19 17.68
N GLU A 5 -29.94 -11.76 16.96
CA GLU A 5 -29.76 -12.10 15.54
C GLU A 5 -29.64 -10.85 14.66
N LYS A 6 -30.40 -9.80 14.96
CA LYS A 6 -30.29 -8.52 14.25
C LYS A 6 -28.91 -7.90 14.44
N ILE A 7 -28.39 -7.89 15.66
CA ILE A 7 -27.05 -7.38 15.97
C ILE A 7 -25.96 -8.18 15.25
N LYS A 8 -26.03 -9.53 15.26
CA LYS A 8 -25.07 -10.38 14.53
C LYS A 8 -25.11 -10.14 13.03
N LYS A 9 -26.29 -9.94 12.45
CA LYS A 9 -26.46 -9.67 11.03
C LYS A 9 -25.86 -8.31 10.65
N GLU A 10 -26.12 -7.26 11.43
CA GLU A 10 -25.52 -5.93 11.20
C GLU A 10 -24.00 -5.96 11.37
N LEU A 11 -23.47 -6.62 12.40
CA LEU A 11 -22.01 -6.77 12.58
C LEU A 11 -21.34 -7.51 11.41
N ASN A 12 -21.98 -8.58 10.91
CA ASN A 12 -21.46 -9.30 9.75
C ASN A 12 -21.52 -8.46 8.47
N GLN A 13 -22.61 -7.72 8.23
CA GLN A 13 -22.72 -6.85 7.05
C GLN A 13 -21.71 -5.70 7.10
N LEU A 14 -21.56 -5.04 8.26
CA LEU A 14 -20.55 -4.00 8.49
C LEU A 14 -19.12 -4.53 8.35
N ASN A 15 -18.87 -5.78 8.73
CA ASN A 15 -17.56 -6.41 8.54
C ASN A 15 -17.28 -6.70 7.07
N THR A 16 -18.27 -7.17 6.30
CA THR A 16 -18.10 -7.46 4.87
C THR A 16 -17.86 -6.19 4.07
N GLU A 17 -18.69 -5.15 4.24
CA GLU A 17 -18.54 -3.86 3.53
C GLU A 17 -17.18 -3.21 3.82
N LYS A 18 -16.75 -3.21 5.09
CA LYS A 18 -15.42 -2.71 5.47
C LYS A 18 -14.29 -3.57 4.93
N THR A 19 -14.49 -4.88 4.81
CA THR A 19 -13.47 -5.78 4.25
C THR A 19 -13.29 -5.55 2.76
N GLU A 20 -14.39 -5.39 2.02
CA GLU A 20 -14.36 -5.06 0.59
C GLU A 20 -13.69 -3.71 0.33
N GLU A 21 -14.01 -2.68 1.12
CA GLU A 21 -13.39 -1.35 1.03
C GLU A 21 -11.87 -1.39 1.26
N ILE A 22 -11.41 -2.18 2.25
CA ILE A 22 -9.97 -2.37 2.55
C ILE A 22 -9.27 -3.08 1.38
N LEU A 23 -9.88 -4.14 0.85
CA LEU A 23 -9.31 -4.91 -0.25
C LEU A 23 -9.23 -4.09 -1.55
N GLU A 24 -10.27 -3.29 -1.84
CA GLU A 24 -10.29 -2.37 -2.97
C GLU A 24 -9.22 -1.28 -2.81
N SER A 25 -9.14 -0.64 -1.63
CA SER A 25 -8.13 0.38 -1.32
C SER A 25 -6.71 -0.16 -1.47
N PHE A 26 -6.47 -1.39 -0.99
CA PHE A 26 -5.18 -2.06 -1.12
C PHE A 26 -4.85 -2.42 -2.58
N THR A 27 -5.84 -2.85 -3.36
CA THR A 27 -5.66 -3.15 -4.79
C THR A 27 -5.30 -1.89 -5.58
N ASN A 28 -6.03 -0.80 -5.36
CA ASN A 28 -5.75 0.49 -5.97
C ASN A 28 -4.36 1.01 -5.60
N PHE A 29 -3.97 0.86 -4.34
CA PHE A 29 -2.62 1.23 -3.87
C PHE A 29 -1.53 0.41 -4.58
N LYS A 30 -1.69 -0.90 -4.70
CA LYS A 30 -0.74 -1.75 -5.44
C LYS A 30 -0.63 -1.34 -6.91
N GLN A 31 -1.76 -1.06 -7.57
CA GLN A 31 -1.77 -0.63 -8.96
C GLN A 31 -1.04 0.71 -9.14
N TYR A 32 -1.27 1.69 -8.25
CA TYR A 32 -0.57 2.95 -8.27
C TYR A 32 0.95 2.77 -8.18
N LEU A 33 1.43 1.91 -7.28
CA LEU A 33 2.86 1.60 -7.17
C LEU A 33 3.38 0.90 -8.43
N ALA A 34 2.63 -0.05 -9.00
CA ALA A 34 2.96 -0.77 -10.23
C ALA A 34 3.17 0.18 -11.42
N GLU A 35 2.27 1.14 -11.60
CA GLU A 35 2.37 2.13 -12.68
C GLU A 35 3.65 2.99 -12.55
N LYS A 36 4.03 3.37 -11.32
CA LYS A 36 5.27 4.12 -11.08
C LYS A 36 6.51 3.29 -11.36
N VAL A 37 6.53 2.01 -10.96
CA VAL A 37 7.63 1.08 -11.21
C VAL A 37 7.76 0.81 -12.72
N SER A 38 6.67 0.45 -13.39
CA SER A 38 6.65 0.16 -14.84
C SER A 38 7.11 1.36 -15.67
N LYS A 39 6.74 2.58 -15.27
CA LYS A 39 7.26 3.81 -15.89
C LYS A 39 8.77 3.96 -15.72
N GLY A 40 9.34 3.52 -14.60
CA GLY A 40 10.80 3.44 -14.42
C GLY A 40 11.45 2.37 -15.30
N GLU A 41 10.83 1.19 -15.42
CA GLU A 41 11.32 0.07 -16.23
C GLU A 41 11.38 0.41 -17.73
N SER A 42 10.32 1.05 -18.25
CA SER A 42 10.26 1.51 -19.65
C SER A 42 11.36 2.50 -20.05
N LEU A 43 12.03 3.13 -19.08
CA LEU A 43 13.17 4.01 -19.30
C LEU A 43 14.53 3.27 -19.33
N GLY A 44 14.53 1.93 -19.20
CA GLY A 44 15.72 1.09 -19.24
C GLY A 44 16.54 1.07 -17.95
N LEU A 45 15.90 1.37 -16.81
CA LEU A 45 16.55 1.41 -15.51
C LEU A 45 16.89 0.00 -15.01
N SER A 46 18.09 -0.19 -14.46
CA SER A 46 18.50 -1.45 -13.80
C SER A 46 17.71 -1.69 -12.51
N ASP A 47 17.69 -2.93 -11.99
CA ASP A 47 16.99 -3.26 -10.74
C ASP A 47 17.38 -2.38 -9.54
N GLU A 48 18.65 -1.96 -9.47
CA GLU A 48 19.14 -1.04 -8.43
C GLU A 48 18.57 0.38 -8.61
N GLN A 49 18.38 0.82 -9.86
CA GLN A 49 17.73 2.09 -10.20
C GLN A 49 16.21 2.03 -10.00
N LEU A 50 15.61 0.85 -10.17
CA LEU A 50 14.19 0.61 -9.87
C LEU A 50 13.93 0.61 -8.37
N ALA A 51 14.79 -0.03 -7.57
CA ALA A 51 14.75 0.10 -6.12
C ALA A 51 14.82 1.56 -5.68
N LYS A 52 15.71 2.35 -6.29
CA LYS A 52 15.81 3.80 -6.05
C LYS A 52 14.57 4.57 -6.50
N THR A 53 13.89 4.12 -7.55
CA THR A 53 12.61 4.70 -8.03
C THR A 53 11.47 4.37 -7.06
N THR A 54 11.43 3.16 -6.53
CA THR A 54 10.48 2.75 -5.47
C THR A 54 10.76 3.50 -4.17
N GLU A 55 12.03 3.73 -3.80
CA GLU A 55 12.39 4.62 -2.70
C GLU A 55 11.92 6.05 -2.92
N ILE A 56 11.98 6.57 -4.16
CA ILE A 56 11.47 7.90 -4.50
C ILE A 56 9.94 7.92 -4.39
N ALA A 57 9.23 6.89 -4.87
CA ALA A 57 7.78 6.79 -4.75
C ALA A 57 7.33 6.67 -3.29
N ALA A 58 8.00 5.83 -2.49
CA ALA A 58 7.74 5.67 -1.07
C ALA A 58 8.11 6.95 -0.27
N ASN A 59 9.23 7.61 -0.58
CA ASN A 59 9.57 8.91 0.00
C ASN A 59 8.57 10.00 -0.39
N TYR A 60 8.09 10.00 -1.63
CA TYR A 60 7.08 10.95 -2.11
C TYR A 60 5.76 10.77 -1.36
N LEU A 61 5.30 9.53 -1.21
CA LEU A 61 4.13 9.19 -0.38
C LEU A 61 4.33 9.58 1.09
N ALA A 62 5.51 9.31 1.66
CA ALA A 62 5.80 9.62 3.06
C ALA A 62 5.88 11.13 3.36
N LYS A 63 6.41 11.93 2.41
CA LYS A 63 6.68 13.36 2.60
C LYS A 63 5.59 14.30 2.08
N HIS A 64 4.86 13.94 1.03
CA HIS A 64 4.05 14.91 0.27
C HIS A 64 2.56 14.59 0.13
N GLU A 65 2.10 13.38 0.45
CA GLU A 65 0.66 13.07 0.44
C GLU A 65 0.11 12.86 1.86
N GLU A 66 -1.04 13.47 2.15
CA GLU A 66 -1.90 13.00 3.23
C GLU A 66 -2.46 11.63 2.83
N PRO A 67 -2.35 10.61 3.70
CA PRO A 67 -2.83 9.29 3.36
C PRO A 67 -4.34 9.35 3.07
N ARG A 68 -4.71 8.95 1.86
CA ARG A 68 -6.09 8.96 1.36
C ARG A 68 -6.87 7.72 1.78
N ASN A 69 -6.16 6.66 2.16
CA ASN A 69 -6.72 5.43 2.70
C ASN A 69 -5.89 4.89 3.89
N ARG A 70 -6.33 3.78 4.47
CA ARG A 70 -5.73 3.20 5.68
C ARG A 70 -4.38 2.57 5.38
N GLU A 71 -4.19 2.03 4.18
CA GLU A 71 -2.99 1.34 3.70
C GLU A 71 -1.84 2.33 3.51
N GLU A 72 -2.10 3.46 2.85
CA GLU A 72 -1.17 4.58 2.72
C GLU A 72 -0.77 5.13 4.10
N LYS A 73 -1.71 5.17 5.06
CA LYS A 73 -1.42 5.58 6.43
C LYS A 73 -0.48 4.60 7.13
N VAL A 74 -0.73 3.29 7.02
CA VAL A 74 0.16 2.26 7.58
C VAL A 74 1.56 2.37 6.98
N LEU A 75 1.66 2.50 5.66
CA LEU A 75 2.93 2.65 4.97
C LEU A 75 3.71 3.87 5.46
N LYS A 76 3.03 5.02 5.59
CA LYS A 76 3.61 6.27 6.08
C LYS A 76 4.15 6.14 7.49
N GLU A 77 3.41 5.49 8.38
CA GLU A 77 3.83 5.31 9.77
C GLU A 77 4.98 4.29 9.90
N LEU A 78 4.98 3.19 9.12
CA LEU A 78 6.12 2.28 9.03
C LEU A 78 7.38 2.98 8.51
N TRP A 79 7.23 3.78 7.46
CA TRP A 79 8.35 4.53 6.87
C TRP A 79 8.96 5.53 7.86
N LYS A 80 8.12 6.24 8.62
CA LYS A 80 8.57 7.18 9.66
C LYS A 80 9.26 6.49 10.84
N ALA A 81 8.80 5.29 11.21
CA ALA A 81 9.35 4.54 12.33
C ALA A 81 10.71 3.90 11.98
N GLY A 82 10.92 3.53 10.72
CA GLY A 82 12.13 2.85 10.25
C GLY A 82 13.34 3.76 10.09
N SER A 83 14.52 3.22 10.36
CA SER A 83 15.82 3.74 9.95
C SER A 83 15.98 3.75 8.42
N LYS A 84 17.03 4.40 7.91
CA LYS A 84 17.29 4.43 6.45
C LYS A 84 17.45 3.04 5.83
N GLU A 85 18.06 2.09 6.55
CA GLU A 85 18.24 0.72 6.09
C GLU A 85 16.90 -0.04 6.04
N GLU A 86 16.04 0.16 7.04
CA GLU A 86 14.70 -0.41 7.08
C GLU A 86 13.78 0.20 6.00
N GLN A 87 13.90 1.50 5.74
CA GLN A 87 13.21 2.18 4.63
C GLN A 87 13.64 1.60 3.28
N HIS A 88 14.95 1.39 3.07
CA HIS A 88 15.47 0.75 1.86
C HIS A 88 14.88 -0.66 1.69
N THR A 89 14.93 -1.46 2.76
CA THR A 89 14.38 -2.83 2.76
C THR A 89 12.87 -2.84 2.50
N LEU A 90 12.12 -1.91 3.12
CA LEU A 90 10.69 -1.75 2.91
C LEU A 90 10.38 -1.40 1.43
N ALA A 91 11.16 -0.52 0.81
CA ALA A 91 11.02 -0.21 -0.61
C ALA A 91 11.25 -1.44 -1.50
N HIS A 92 12.25 -2.27 -1.20
CA HIS A 92 12.46 -3.55 -1.92
C HIS A 92 11.30 -4.52 -1.75
N MET A 93 10.73 -4.62 -0.54
CA MET A 93 9.57 -5.48 -0.29
C MET A 93 8.34 -5.01 -1.08
N LEU A 94 8.10 -3.70 -1.15
CA LEU A 94 7.02 -3.13 -1.95
C LEU A 94 7.21 -3.40 -3.44
N LEU A 95 8.45 -3.28 -3.95
CA LEU A 95 8.78 -3.61 -5.34
C LEU A 95 8.49 -5.07 -5.66
N LYS A 96 8.89 -6.01 -4.79
CA LYS A 96 8.60 -7.44 -4.96
C LYS A 96 7.10 -7.72 -4.94
N MET A 97 6.38 -7.16 -3.97
CA MET A 97 4.92 -7.29 -3.85
C MET A 97 4.19 -6.83 -5.11
N VAL A 98 4.69 -5.79 -5.76
CA VAL A 98 4.10 -5.23 -6.98
C VAL A 98 4.45 -6.05 -8.23
N ARG A 99 5.64 -6.68 -8.26
CA ARG A 99 6.06 -7.56 -9.37
C ARG A 99 5.44 -8.96 -9.32
N GLU A 100 5.04 -9.42 -8.13
CA GLU A 100 4.38 -10.72 -7.94
C GLU A 100 2.84 -10.66 -8.09
N ALA A 101 2.27 -9.47 -8.24
CA ALA A 101 0.83 -9.24 -8.43
C ALA A 101 0.44 -9.22 -9.92
#